data_AF-A0A2E4G465-F1
#
_entry.id   AF-A0A2E4G465-F1
#
_cell.length_a   1.000
_cell.length_b   1.000
_cell.length_c   1.000
_cell.angle_alpha   90.00
_cell.angle_beta   90.00
_cell.angle_gamma   90.00
#
_symmetry.space_group_name_H-M   'P 1'
#
loop_
_entity.id
_entity.type
_entity.pdbx_description
1 polymer ?
#
loop_
_entity_poly.entity_id
_entity_poly.type
_entity_poly.pdbx_seq_one_letter_code
_entity_poly.pdbx_strand_id
1 'polypeptide(L)'
;MGAFKILSGGSSSYGVPTYEIDLRQPNPDNFEVLREKQYGSVWFSIIRYPNCTNYEGKKVLITKIRPSYMKTLDPHFNEDGNIIARFRPTEEGIRDGIDFAKMKGE
;
A
#
# COMPACT_ATOMS: atom_id res chain seq x y z
N MET A 1 38.94 16.92 -39.83
CA MET A 1 38.32 18.20 -39.43
C MET A 1 37.07 17.85 -38.64
N GLY A 2 36.84 18.20 -37.39
CA GLY A 2 37.60 18.90 -36.37
C GLY A 2 36.83 18.67 -35.05
N ALA A 3 37.56 18.52 -33.95
CA ALA A 3 36.98 18.40 -32.62
C ALA A 3 36.26 19.70 -32.23
N PHE A 4 35.13 19.59 -31.53
CA PHE A 4 34.59 20.72 -30.77
C PHE A 4 34.59 20.38 -29.29
N LYS A 5 35.47 21.09 -28.57
CA LYS A 5 35.62 21.13 -27.13
C LYS A 5 34.88 22.39 -26.66
N ILE A 6 33.99 22.28 -25.68
CA ILE A 6 33.55 23.43 -24.89
C ILE A 6 33.98 23.20 -23.44
N LEU A 7 34.79 24.13 -22.94
CA LEU A 7 35.26 24.23 -21.57
C LEU A 7 34.29 25.09 -20.75
N SER A 8 34.00 24.62 -19.53
CA SER A 8 33.65 25.34 -18.30
C SER A 8 32.91 26.70 -18.39
N GLY A 9 31.67 26.71 -17.90
CA GLY A 9 31.01 27.87 -17.30
C GLY A 9 30.46 27.46 -15.93
N GLY A 10 30.83 28.18 -14.88
CA GLY A 10 30.59 27.81 -13.48
C GLY A 10 29.16 28.00 -12.97
N SER A 11 28.84 27.19 -11.96
CA SER A 11 28.09 27.48 -10.73
C SER A 11 26.75 28.21 -10.81
N SER A 12 25.66 27.44 -10.78
CA SER A 12 24.52 27.75 -9.91
C SER A 12 23.86 26.45 -9.47
N SER A 13 24.22 25.99 -8.27
CA SER A 13 23.68 24.81 -7.62
C SER A 13 22.25 25.06 -7.13
N TYR A 14 21.26 24.86 -7.99
CA TYR A 14 19.93 24.47 -7.54
C TYR A 14 19.86 22.95 -7.68
N GLY A 15 20.37 22.26 -6.64
CA GLY A 15 20.22 20.81 -6.54
C GLY A 15 18.73 20.50 -6.43
N VAL A 16 18.12 20.08 -7.54
CA VAL A 16 16.80 19.47 -7.52
C VAL A 16 16.99 18.14 -6.81
N PRO A 17 16.41 17.89 -5.63
CA PRO A 17 16.49 16.57 -5.03
C PRO A 17 15.76 15.61 -5.97
N THR A 18 16.49 14.77 -6.67
CA THR A 18 15.93 13.63 -7.37
C THR A 18 15.48 12.66 -6.29
N TYR A 19 14.23 12.75 -5.87
CA TYR A 19 13.64 11.75 -4.98
C TYR A 19 13.65 10.41 -5.73
N GLU A 20 14.55 9.52 -5.32
CA GLU A 20 14.52 8.14 -5.79
C GLU A 20 13.17 7.55 -5.39
N ILE A 21 12.37 7.15 -6.37
CA ILE A 21 11.10 6.46 -6.12
C ILE A 21 11.44 5.11 -5.50
N ASP A 22 11.14 4.92 -4.21
CA ASP A 22 11.27 3.61 -3.58
C ASP A 22 10.15 2.69 -4.08
N LEU A 23 10.45 1.95 -5.15
CA LEU A 23 9.52 1.02 -5.80
C LEU A 23 9.10 -0.16 -4.91
N ARG A 24 9.63 -0.27 -3.68
CA ARG A 24 9.31 -1.35 -2.73
C ARG A 24 8.14 -1.04 -1.81
N GLN A 25 7.43 0.06 -2.06
CA GLN A 25 6.30 0.50 -1.26
C GLN A 25 4.96 0.07 -1.87
N PRO A 26 3.89 0.01 -1.06
CA PRO A 26 2.57 -0.30 -1.59
C PRO A 26 2.17 0.74 -2.63
N ASN A 27 1.73 0.28 -3.81
CA ASN A 27 1.07 1.14 -4.78
C ASN A 27 -0.44 1.00 -4.59
N PRO A 28 -1.16 2.06 -4.16
CA PRO A 28 -2.61 2.02 -3.97
C PRO A 28 -3.41 1.60 -5.20
N ASP A 29 -2.87 1.84 -6.40
CA ASP A 29 -3.53 1.55 -7.68
C ASP A 29 -3.17 0.15 -8.24
N ASN A 30 -2.25 -0.57 -7.58
CA ASN A 30 -1.81 -1.89 -7.98
C ASN A 30 -1.85 -2.86 -6.80
N PHE A 31 -3.03 -3.43 -6.57
CA PHE A 31 -3.27 -4.42 -5.53
C PHE A 31 -4.13 -5.58 -6.05
N GLU A 32 -4.01 -6.73 -5.39
CA GLU A 32 -4.83 -7.91 -5.66
C GLU A 32 -5.57 -8.34 -4.39
N VAL A 33 -6.87 -8.58 -4.52
CA VAL A 33 -7.69 -9.15 -3.45
C VAL A 33 -7.55 -10.66 -3.47
N LEU A 34 -6.78 -11.23 -2.54
CA LEU A 34 -6.57 -12.68 -2.44
C LEU A 34 -7.72 -13.38 -1.70
N ARG A 35 -8.29 -12.70 -0.71
CA ARG A 35 -9.43 -13.18 0.09
C ARG A 35 -10.22 -11.99 0.60
N GLU A 36 -11.54 -12.10 0.62
CA GLU A 36 -12.41 -11.14 1.29
C GLU A 36 -13.61 -11.86 1.91
N LYS A 37 -14.10 -11.35 3.05
CA LYS A 37 -15.31 -11.83 3.72
C LYS A 37 -15.95 -10.70 4.52
N GLN A 38 -17.26 -10.57 4.39
CA GLN A 38 -18.04 -9.60 5.16
C GLN A 38 -18.34 -10.15 6.57
N TYR A 39 -18.23 -9.27 7.56
CA TYR A 39 -18.65 -9.47 8.95
C TYR A 39 -19.46 -8.24 9.35
N GLY A 40 -20.79 -8.38 9.37
CA GLY A 40 -21.70 -7.26 9.63
C GLY A 40 -21.44 -6.06 8.71
N SER A 41 -21.11 -4.92 9.29
CA SER A 41 -20.84 -3.67 8.57
C SER A 41 -19.42 -3.53 7.98
N VAL A 42 -18.52 -4.49 8.24
CA VAL A 42 -17.11 -4.40 7.82
C VAL A 42 -16.66 -5.57 6.96
N TRP A 43 -15.54 -5.39 6.26
CA TRP A 43 -14.93 -6.37 5.38
C TRP A 43 -13.55 -6.76 5.89
N PHE A 44 -13.35 -8.04 6.16
CA PHE A 44 -12.05 -8.65 6.34
C PHE A 44 -11.46 -9.01 4.98
N SER A 45 -10.18 -8.71 4.74
CA SER A 45 -9.51 -9.06 3.49
C SER A 45 -8.02 -9.36 3.64
N ILE A 46 -7.50 -10.22 2.76
CA ILE A 46 -6.07 -10.40 2.53
C ILE A 46 -5.78 -9.80 1.15
N ILE A 47 -4.96 -8.76 1.13
CA ILE A 47 -4.60 -7.99 -0.06
C ILE A 47 -3.11 -8.17 -0.34
N ARG A 48 -2.72 -8.36 -1.61
CA ARG A 48 -1.32 -8.36 -2.04
C ARG A 48 -1.00 -7.06 -2.78
N TYR A 49 0.09 -6.41 -2.39
CA TYR A 49 0.71 -5.30 -3.12
C TYR A 49 1.98 -5.83 -3.79
N PRO A 50 2.02 -6.01 -5.13
CA PRO A 50 3.13 -6.66 -5.84
C PRO A 50 4.50 -6.00 -5.61
N ASN A 51 4.50 -4.69 -5.37
CA ASN A 51 5.71 -3.91 -5.14
C ASN A 51 6.32 -4.14 -3.76
N CYS A 52 5.57 -4.69 -2.80
CA CYS A 52 6.06 -4.91 -1.44
C CYS A 52 6.76 -6.27 -1.31
N THR A 53 7.95 -6.30 -0.70
CA THR A 53 8.68 -7.55 -0.43
C THR A 53 8.36 -8.15 0.95
N ASN A 54 8.04 -7.32 1.94
CA ASN A 54 7.68 -7.78 3.28
C ASN A 54 6.41 -8.62 3.25
N TYR A 55 6.50 -9.83 3.80
CA TYR A 55 5.42 -10.84 3.76
C TYR A 55 4.87 -11.10 2.36
N GLU A 56 5.73 -11.10 1.34
CA GLU A 56 5.32 -11.29 -0.07
C GLU A 56 4.28 -10.23 -0.52
N GLY A 57 4.33 -9.05 0.10
CA GLY A 57 3.43 -7.94 -0.15
C GLY A 57 2.01 -8.11 0.40
N LYS A 58 1.76 -9.16 1.18
CA LYS A 58 0.45 -9.41 1.79
C LYS A 58 0.17 -8.46 2.95
N LYS A 59 -1.09 -8.07 3.10
CA LYS A 59 -1.61 -7.30 4.23
C LYS A 59 -3.00 -7.82 4.58
N VAL A 60 -3.30 -7.89 5.87
CA VAL A 60 -4.67 -8.16 6.35
C VAL A 60 -5.31 -6.81 6.63
N LEU A 61 -6.41 -6.48 5.95
CA LEU A 61 -7.09 -5.20 6.06
C LEU A 61 -8.55 -5.39 6.46
N ILE A 62 -8.99 -4.57 7.41
CA ILE A 62 -10.40 -4.41 7.78
C ILE A 62 -10.89 -3.10 7.18
N THR A 63 -11.94 -3.14 6.38
CA THR A 63 -12.42 -1.99 5.61
C THR A 63 -13.93 -1.79 5.73
N LYS A 64 -14.40 -0.56 5.55
CA LYS A 64 -15.84 -0.24 5.51
C LYS A 64 -16.50 -0.66 4.19
N ILE A 65 -15.77 -0.56 3.08
CA ILE A 65 -16.24 -0.87 1.74
C ILE A 65 -15.55 -2.16 1.28
N ARG A 66 -16.26 -2.96 0.47
CA ARG A 66 -15.73 -4.19 -0.13
C ARG A 66 -14.47 -3.90 -0.99
N PRO A 67 -13.31 -4.49 -0.68
CA PRO A 67 -12.06 -4.20 -1.40
C PRO A 67 -12.11 -4.47 -2.91
N SER A 68 -12.79 -5.52 -3.36
CA SER A 68 -12.91 -5.82 -4.80
C SER A 68 -13.68 -4.79 -5.62
N TYR A 69 -14.38 -3.84 -4.97
CA TYR A 69 -15.06 -2.73 -5.64
C TYR A 69 -14.23 -1.44 -5.66
N MET A 70 -13.08 -1.42 -4.99
CA MET A 70 -12.21 -0.26 -4.94
C MET A 70 -11.31 -0.24 -6.17
N LYS A 71 -11.11 0.94 -6.75
CA LYS A 71 -10.06 1.16 -7.76
C LYS A 71 -8.70 1.43 -7.13
N THR A 72 -8.73 1.99 -5.92
CA THR A 72 -7.55 2.44 -5.19
C THR A 72 -7.67 1.99 -3.74
N LEU A 73 -6.63 1.38 -3.19
CA LEU A 73 -6.59 0.95 -1.79
C LEU A 73 -5.21 1.26 -1.20
N ASP A 74 -5.09 2.40 -0.54
CA ASP A 74 -3.87 2.77 0.18
C ASP A 74 -3.85 2.07 1.55
N PRO A 75 -2.86 1.22 1.87
CA PRO A 75 -2.79 0.52 3.15
C PRO A 75 -2.31 1.38 4.33
N HIS A 76 -2.04 2.67 4.12
CA HIS A 76 -1.73 3.62 5.19
C HIS A 76 -3.00 4.20 5.81
N PHE A 77 -2.95 4.51 7.11
CA PHE A 77 -4.06 5.19 7.77
C PHE A 77 -4.05 6.66 7.38
N ASN A 78 -5.19 7.16 6.92
CA ASN A 78 -5.45 8.57 6.64
C ASN A 78 -6.87 8.94 7.15
N GLU A 79 -7.15 10.23 7.31
CA GLU A 79 -8.39 10.72 7.93
C GLU A 79 -9.65 10.31 7.16
N ASP A 80 -9.56 10.27 5.83
CA ASP A 80 -10.65 9.87 4.92
C ASP A 80 -10.64 8.36 4.58
N GLY A 81 -9.84 7.58 5.32
CA GLY A 81 -9.52 6.21 4.99
C GLY A 81 -10.66 5.22 5.16
N ASN A 82 -10.77 4.31 4.19
CA ASN A 82 -11.69 3.18 4.27
C ASN A 82 -11.17 2.05 5.20
N ILE A 83 -9.91 2.13 5.64
CA ILE A 83 -9.27 1.12 6.49
C ILE A 83 -9.53 1.43 7.96
N ILE A 84 -10.12 0.46 8.64
CA ILE A 84 -10.41 0.51 10.07
C ILE A 84 -9.25 -0.09 10.87
N ALA A 85 -8.65 -1.17 10.36
CA ALA A 85 -7.55 -1.85 11.01
C ALA A 85 -6.67 -2.60 10.00
N ARG A 86 -5.43 -2.86 10.40
CA ARG A 86 -4.45 -3.62 9.63
C ARG A 86 -3.70 -4.58 10.53
N PHE A 87 -3.56 -5.82 10.08
CA PHE A 87 -2.83 -6.87 10.79
C PHE A 87 -1.70 -7.43 9.91
N ARG A 88 -0.73 -8.08 10.56
CA ARG A 88 0.30 -8.84 9.83
C ARG A 88 -0.35 -10.04 9.14
N PRO A 89 0.05 -10.41 7.92
CA PRO A 89 -0.48 -11.58 7.21
C PRO A 89 0.14 -12.89 7.72
N THR A 90 0.23 -13.04 9.05
CA THR A 90 0.60 -14.28 9.73
C THR A 90 -0.67 -15.01 10.16
N GLU A 91 -0.56 -16.27 10.58
CA GLU A 91 -1.72 -17.01 11.10
C GLU A 91 -2.38 -16.30 12.29
N GLU A 92 -1.56 -15.78 13.20
CA GLU A 92 -2.01 -14.98 14.35
C GLU A 92 -2.71 -13.70 13.89
N GLY A 93 -2.09 -12.89 13.02
CA GLY A 93 -2.72 -11.64 12.56
C GLY A 93 -3.97 -11.85 11.71
N ILE A 94 -4.08 -12.99 11.00
CA ILE A 94 -5.32 -13.40 10.33
C ILE A 94 -6.40 -13.72 11.36
N ARG A 95 -6.08 -14.46 12.43
CA ARG A 95 -7.02 -14.76 13.52
C ARG A 95 -7.48 -13.47 14.19
N ASP A 96 -6.55 -12.61 14.57
CA ASP A 96 -6.83 -11.32 15.22
C ASP A 96 -7.71 -10.44 14.32
N GLY A 97 -7.42 -10.40 13.02
CA GLY A 97 -8.23 -9.64 12.06
C GLY A 97 -9.64 -10.18 11.92
N ILE A 98 -9.83 -11.49 11.95
CA ILE A 98 -11.16 -12.12 11.91
C ILE A 98 -11.94 -11.79 13.18
N ASP A 99 -11.33 -11.92 14.36
CA ASP A 99 -12.00 -11.68 15.63
C ASP A 99 -12.33 -10.20 15.82
N PHE A 100 -11.42 -9.30 15.41
CA PHE A 100 -11.71 -7.87 15.34
C PHE A 100 -12.87 -7.56 14.36
N ALA A 101 -12.90 -8.19 13.18
CA ALA A 101 -13.96 -7.98 12.21
C ALA A 101 -15.34 -8.43 12.73
N LYS A 102 -15.41 -9.56 13.44
CA LYS A 102 -16.64 -10.00 14.10
C LYS A 102 -17.09 -8.97 15.14
N MET A 103 -16.21 -8.60 16.06
CA MET A 103 -16.50 -7.64 17.13
C MET A 103 -16.93 -6.27 16.60
N LYS A 104 -16.34 -5.78 15.50
CA LYS A 104 -16.71 -4.48 14.90
C LYS A 104 -17.92 -4.55 13.98
N GLY A 105 -18.27 -5.74 13.51
CA GLY A 105 -19.40 -5.98 12.61
C GLY A 105 -20.73 -6.11 13.34
N GLU A 106 -20.71 -6.51 14.61
CA GLU A 106 -21.84 -6.44 15.55
C GLU A 106 -22.30 -4.99 15.80
#